data_AF-A0A6A2XFV1-F1
#
_entry.id   AF-A0A6A2XFV1-F1
#
_cell.length_a   1.000
_cell.length_b   1.000
_cell.length_c   1.000
_cell.angle_alpha   90.00
_cell.angle_beta   90.00
_cell.angle_gamma   90.00
#
_symmetry.space_group_name_H-M   'P 1'
#
loop_
_entity.id
_entity.type
_entity.pdbx_description
1 polymer ?
#
loop_
_entity_poly.entity_id
_entity_poly.type
_entity_poly.pdbx_seq_one_letter_code
_entity_poly.pdbx_strand_id
1 'polypeptide(L)'
;MEASEPKEMKQPVKQDMEDHAAAFKEMEQPVKQDMEDHAAAPYNHDAAEEKSVIPVPEKLTTEEPVKEKSANRDSALARVETEKRLALVKAWEENEKAKVDNKAHKKISAIESWDNTKKAAVEAQLRSFEEKLEKKKAEYAEKMKNKVAELHKEAEEKKAMIEAKKGEEFLKIEETAAKYRSTGYTPNKFLACFST
;
A
#
# COMPACT_ATOMS: atom_id res chain seq x y z
N MET A 1 43.89 -20.21 47.31
CA MET A 1 43.50 -18.81 47.07
C MET A 1 43.96 -18.45 45.68
N GLU A 2 43.05 -18.44 44.71
CA GLU A 2 43.26 -17.71 43.47
C GLU A 2 41.88 -17.22 43.05
N ALA A 3 41.62 -15.95 43.33
CA ALA A 3 40.40 -15.28 42.94
C ALA A 3 40.49 -14.97 41.45
N SER A 4 39.66 -15.62 40.64
CA SER A 4 39.52 -15.26 39.23
C SER A 4 38.50 -14.14 39.15
N GLU A 5 38.98 -12.92 38.88
CA GLU A 5 38.16 -11.73 38.69
C GLU A 5 37.17 -11.90 37.53
N PRO A 6 35.94 -11.37 37.64
CA PRO A 6 34.99 -11.38 36.54
C PRO A 6 35.41 -10.41 35.44
N LYS A 7 35.66 -10.95 34.23
CA LYS A 7 35.83 -10.16 33.00
C LYS A 7 34.60 -9.27 32.78
N GLU A 8 34.83 -7.95 32.70
CA GLU A 8 33.83 -6.99 32.24
C GLU A 8 33.26 -7.42 30.89
N MET A 9 31.96 -7.72 30.89
CA MET A 9 31.18 -7.98 29.69
C MET A 9 30.86 -6.63 29.05
N LYS A 10 31.66 -6.23 28.06
CA LYS A 10 31.35 -5.07 27.20
C LYS A 10 29.92 -5.23 26.68
N GLN A 11 29.07 -4.27 27.03
CA GLN A 11 27.67 -4.23 26.64
C GLN A 11 27.53 -4.29 25.12
N PRO A 12 26.88 -5.32 24.55
CA PRO A 12 26.69 -5.48 23.10
C PRO A 12 25.67 -4.48 22.51
N VAL A 13 25.03 -3.66 23.35
CA VAL A 13 23.90 -2.79 22.97
C VAL A 13 24.35 -1.53 22.21
N LYS A 14 25.58 -1.04 22.42
CA LYS A 14 26.03 0.24 21.83
C LYS A 14 26.37 0.11 20.34
N GLN A 15 26.97 -1.01 19.94
CA GLN A 15 27.37 -1.25 18.54
C GLN A 15 26.13 -1.40 17.63
N ASP A 16 25.13 -2.19 18.07
CA ASP A 16 23.88 -2.40 17.31
C ASP A 16 23.10 -1.08 17.09
N MET A 17 23.14 -0.14 18.05
CA MET A 17 22.47 1.17 17.93
C MET A 17 23.15 2.10 16.91
N GLU A 18 24.48 2.05 16.80
CA GLU A 18 25.24 2.87 15.85
C GLU A 18 25.04 2.39 14.40
N ASP A 19 24.98 1.07 14.19
CA ASP A 19 24.65 0.47 12.89
C ASP A 19 23.19 0.77 12.47
N HIS A 20 22.28 0.92 13.44
CA HIS A 20 20.90 1.35 13.20
C HIS A 20 20.78 2.81 12.77
N ALA A 21 21.60 3.71 13.33
CA ALA A 21 21.62 5.11 12.93
C ALA A 21 22.16 5.28 11.49
N ALA A 22 23.11 4.44 11.08
CA ALA A 22 23.64 4.44 9.71
C ALA A 22 22.60 3.96 8.68
N ALA A 23 21.84 2.92 8.99
CA ALA A 23 20.79 2.40 8.10
C ALA A 23 19.60 3.36 7.90
N PHE A 24 19.26 4.16 8.93
CA PHE A 24 18.27 5.24 8.79
C PHE A 24 18.77 6.40 7.93
N LYS A 25 20.07 6.69 7.97
CA LYS A 25 20.71 7.78 7.21
C LYS A 25 20.87 7.47 5.72
N GLU A 26 20.94 6.19 5.35
CA GLU A 26 20.94 5.73 3.96
C GLU A 26 19.57 5.89 3.28
N MET A 27 18.48 5.88 4.06
CA MET A 27 17.11 6.04 3.57
C MET A 27 16.73 7.51 3.28
N GLU A 28 17.57 8.47 3.67
CA GLU A 28 17.36 9.92 3.51
C GLU A 28 18.01 10.50 2.24
N GLN A 29 18.70 9.67 1.44
CA GLN A 29 19.32 10.14 0.20
C GLN A 29 18.28 10.32 -0.92
N PRO A 30 18.21 11.50 -1.56
CA PRO A 30 17.30 11.74 -2.68
C PRO A 30 17.82 11.00 -3.91
N VAL A 31 17.03 10.03 -4.40
CA VAL A 31 17.24 9.41 -5.72
C VAL A 31 16.94 10.48 -6.78
N LYS A 32 18.00 11.10 -7.30
CA LYS A 32 18.00 11.87 -8.54
C LYS A 32 18.08 10.86 -9.69
N GLN A 33 17.15 10.91 -10.64
CA GLN A 33 17.22 10.49 -12.06
C GLN A 33 15.79 10.21 -12.56
N ASP A 34 15.31 10.51 -13.77
CA ASP A 34 15.65 11.40 -14.88
C ASP A 34 14.33 11.54 -15.63
N MET A 35 13.81 12.75 -15.85
CA MET A 35 12.76 12.97 -16.85
C MET A 35 12.92 14.39 -17.37
N GLU A 36 13.96 14.58 -18.20
CA GLU A 36 14.01 15.70 -19.12
C GLU A 36 13.16 15.38 -20.35
N ASP A 37 12.31 16.36 -20.66
CA ASP A 37 11.84 16.79 -21.96
C ASP A 37 11.02 15.85 -22.83
N HIS A 38 9.69 16.04 -22.77
CA HIS A 38 8.99 16.32 -24.02
C HIS A 38 8.03 17.49 -23.90
N ALA A 39 8.24 18.42 -24.83
CA ALA A 39 7.75 19.78 -24.88
C ALA A 39 6.23 19.90 -24.93
N ALA A 40 5.78 20.99 -24.33
CA ALA A 40 4.43 21.51 -24.31
C ALA A 40 3.85 21.73 -25.71
N ALA A 41 2.54 21.55 -25.83
CA ALA A 41 1.73 22.28 -26.78
C ALA A 41 0.63 23.03 -26.01
N PRO A 42 0.61 24.38 -26.00
CA PRO A 42 -0.48 25.15 -25.43
C PRO A 42 -1.63 25.14 -26.44
N TYR A 43 -2.84 24.76 -26.02
CA TYR A 43 -4.04 25.01 -26.84
C TYR A 43 -5.01 25.89 -26.09
N ASN A 44 -5.05 27.14 -26.56
CA ASN A 44 -5.89 28.22 -26.09
C ASN A 44 -7.37 27.86 -26.22
N HIS A 45 -8.13 28.25 -25.21
CA HIS A 45 -9.57 28.06 -25.10
C HIS A 45 -10.23 29.36 -25.52
N ASP A 46 -10.85 29.40 -26.71
CA ASP A 46 -11.80 30.45 -27.04
C ASP A 46 -13.19 29.84 -27.06
N ALA A 47 -13.93 30.16 -25.99
CA ALA A 47 -15.34 29.92 -25.85
C ALA A 47 -16.10 30.97 -26.67
N ALA A 48 -17.01 30.54 -27.52
CA ALA A 48 -18.00 31.42 -28.14
C ALA A 48 -19.39 30.81 -27.92
N GLU A 49 -20.23 31.63 -27.29
CA GLU A 49 -21.52 31.33 -26.70
C GLU A 49 -22.58 30.93 -27.75
N GLU A 50 -23.39 29.94 -27.40
CA GLU A 50 -24.60 29.55 -28.11
C GLU A 50 -25.76 30.46 -27.67
N LYS A 51 -26.42 31.13 -28.63
CA LYS A 51 -27.68 31.85 -28.37
C LYS A 51 -28.81 31.20 -29.17
N SER A 52 -29.54 30.32 -28.50
CA SER A 52 -30.76 29.67 -28.98
C SER A 52 -31.98 30.41 -28.44
N VAL A 53 -32.80 30.98 -29.33
CA VAL A 53 -34.21 31.31 -29.05
C VAL A 53 -35.02 31.17 -30.34
N ILE A 54 -35.91 30.18 -30.40
CA ILE A 54 -36.99 30.11 -31.39
C ILE A 54 -38.31 30.15 -30.60
N PRO A 55 -39.19 31.13 -30.82
CA PRO A 55 -40.58 31.03 -30.39
C PRO A 55 -41.43 30.45 -31.53
N VAL A 56 -42.13 29.37 -31.16
CA VAL A 56 -43.23 28.72 -31.86
C VAL A 56 -44.33 29.72 -32.25
N PRO A 57 -44.94 29.65 -33.45
CA PRO A 57 -46.25 30.27 -33.69
C PRO A 57 -47.36 29.22 -33.65
N GLU A 58 -48.19 29.28 -32.62
CA GLU A 58 -49.52 28.69 -32.58
C GLU A 58 -50.53 29.70 -33.12
N LYS A 59 -51.24 29.37 -34.21
CA LYS A 59 -52.66 29.74 -34.37
C LYS A 59 -53.34 28.88 -35.45
N LEU A 60 -54.23 28.00 -34.99
CA LEU A 60 -55.30 27.40 -35.79
C LEU A 60 -56.40 28.44 -36.04
N THR A 61 -56.96 28.46 -37.25
CA THR A 61 -58.38 28.83 -37.45
C THR A 61 -58.91 28.03 -38.64
N THR A 62 -60.02 27.34 -38.40
CA THR A 62 -60.75 26.46 -39.30
C THR A 62 -61.94 27.23 -39.89
N GLU A 63 -62.12 27.26 -41.21
CA GLU A 63 -63.44 27.46 -41.86
C GLU A 63 -63.52 26.66 -43.19
N GLU A 64 -64.72 26.14 -43.48
CA GLU A 64 -65.08 25.18 -44.52
C GLU A 64 -65.47 25.84 -45.88
N PRO A 65 -66.16 25.17 -46.84
CA PRO A 65 -65.56 24.43 -47.94
C PRO A 65 -65.91 24.99 -49.34
N VAL A 66 -65.30 24.37 -50.36
CA VAL A 66 -65.67 24.31 -51.79
C VAL A 66 -64.78 25.11 -52.77
N LYS A 67 -64.16 24.32 -53.67
CA LYS A 67 -63.52 24.64 -54.98
C LYS A 67 -61.99 24.75 -55.09
N GLU A 68 -61.22 24.33 -54.08
CA GLU A 68 -59.76 24.56 -54.10
C GLU A 68 -58.90 23.38 -53.59
N LYS A 69 -59.22 22.14 -53.98
CA LYS A 69 -58.38 20.97 -53.62
C LYS A 69 -56.97 21.00 -54.23
N SER A 70 -56.74 21.82 -55.26
CA SER A 70 -55.44 21.94 -55.96
C SER A 70 -54.48 22.94 -55.28
N ALA A 71 -54.89 24.17 -54.97
CA ALA A 71 -54.01 25.16 -54.33
C ALA A 71 -53.57 24.75 -52.91
N ASN A 72 -54.46 24.07 -52.16
CA ASN A 72 -54.12 23.48 -50.87
C ASN A 72 -53.08 22.35 -51.00
N ARG A 73 -53.20 21.51 -52.03
CA ARG A 73 -52.22 20.46 -52.31
C ARG A 73 -50.84 21.04 -52.66
N ASP A 74 -50.77 22.08 -53.48
CA ASP A 74 -49.50 22.68 -53.89
C ASP A 74 -48.81 23.41 -52.72
N SER A 75 -49.59 24.08 -51.87
CA SER A 75 -49.05 24.68 -50.63
C SER A 75 -48.60 23.62 -49.61
N ALA A 76 -49.31 22.50 -49.49
CA ALA A 76 -48.88 21.37 -48.66
C ALA A 76 -47.59 20.72 -49.20
N LEU A 77 -47.46 20.55 -50.52
CA LEU A 77 -46.24 20.03 -51.14
C LEU A 77 -45.05 20.97 -50.91
N ALA A 78 -45.23 22.29 -51.06
CA ALA A 78 -44.18 23.27 -50.76
C ALA A 78 -43.72 23.19 -49.30
N ARG A 79 -44.65 23.01 -48.34
CA ARG A 79 -44.30 22.80 -46.93
C ARG A 79 -43.46 21.53 -46.75
N VAL A 80 -43.90 20.40 -47.31
CA VAL A 80 -43.15 19.13 -47.25
C VAL A 80 -41.76 19.26 -47.86
N GLU A 81 -41.62 19.97 -48.99
CA GLU A 81 -40.31 20.23 -49.60
C GLU A 81 -39.41 21.09 -48.70
N THR A 82 -39.96 22.12 -48.07
CA THR A 82 -39.21 22.94 -47.12
C THR A 82 -38.79 22.16 -45.88
N GLU A 83 -39.67 21.33 -45.32
CA GLU A 83 -39.39 20.45 -44.19
C GLU A 83 -38.30 19.44 -44.54
N LYS A 84 -38.38 18.82 -45.73
CA LYS A 84 -37.34 17.92 -46.25
C LYS A 84 -35.99 18.62 -46.35
N ARG A 85 -35.95 19.85 -46.88
CA ARG A 85 -34.72 20.64 -46.97
C ARG A 85 -34.15 20.94 -45.59
N LEU A 86 -34.98 21.38 -44.65
CA LEU A 86 -34.56 21.68 -43.28
C LEU A 86 -34.06 20.43 -42.55
N ALA A 87 -34.73 19.29 -42.71
CA ALA A 87 -34.29 18.02 -42.15
C ALA A 87 -32.92 17.60 -42.69
N LEU A 88 -32.67 17.78 -43.99
CA LEU A 88 -31.36 17.47 -44.59
C LEU A 88 -30.25 18.40 -44.07
N VAL A 89 -30.53 19.71 -43.96
CA VAL A 89 -29.57 20.68 -43.39
C VAL A 89 -29.26 20.34 -41.94
N LYS A 90 -30.28 20.01 -41.14
CA LYS A 90 -30.11 19.62 -39.74
C LYS A 90 -29.29 18.33 -39.62
N ALA A 91 -29.57 17.31 -40.43
CA ALA A 91 -28.80 16.08 -40.43
C ALA A 91 -27.33 16.30 -40.84
N TRP A 92 -27.08 17.22 -41.78
CA TRP A 92 -25.72 17.61 -42.15
C TRP A 92 -25.02 18.36 -41.01
N GLU A 93 -25.69 19.31 -40.37
CA GLU A 93 -25.17 20.04 -39.20
C GLU A 93 -24.80 19.08 -38.06
N GLU A 94 -25.70 18.15 -37.73
CA GLU A 94 -25.46 17.13 -36.72
C GLU A 94 -24.28 16.21 -37.09
N ASN A 95 -24.10 15.88 -38.37
CA ASN A 95 -22.94 15.13 -38.84
C ASN A 95 -21.62 15.90 -38.66
N GLU A 96 -21.61 17.21 -38.95
CA GLU A 96 -20.44 18.05 -38.76
C GLU A 96 -20.12 18.24 -37.27
N LYS A 97 -21.13 18.44 -36.42
CA LYS A 97 -20.98 18.45 -34.95
C LYS A 97 -20.38 17.15 -34.45
N ALA A 98 -20.94 16.01 -34.85
CA ALA A 98 -20.43 14.69 -34.47
C ALA A 98 -18.97 14.45 -34.90
N LYS A 99 -18.52 15.00 -36.03
CA LYS A 99 -17.11 14.92 -36.45
C LYS A 99 -16.19 15.70 -35.51
N VAL A 100 -16.61 16.89 -35.07
CA VAL A 100 -15.84 17.70 -34.11
C VAL A 100 -15.81 17.02 -32.75
N ASP A 101 -16.95 16.53 -32.26
CA ASP A 101 -17.05 15.84 -30.98
C ASP A 101 -16.18 14.59 -30.94
N ASN A 102 -16.22 13.76 -31.99
CA ASN A 102 -15.34 12.58 -32.08
C ASN A 102 -13.86 12.94 -32.03
N LYS A 103 -13.45 14.07 -32.62
CA LYS A 103 -12.05 14.55 -32.51
C LYS A 103 -11.73 14.99 -31.09
N ALA A 104 -12.64 15.70 -30.42
CA ALA A 104 -12.47 16.13 -29.04
C ALA A 104 -12.38 14.92 -28.09
N HIS A 105 -13.31 13.97 -28.19
CA HIS A 105 -13.33 12.75 -27.39
C HIS A 105 -12.05 11.93 -27.52
N LYS A 106 -11.48 11.81 -28.73
CA LYS A 106 -10.19 11.14 -28.93
C LYS A 106 -9.05 11.82 -28.17
N LYS A 107 -9.00 13.15 -28.18
CA LYS A 107 -7.98 13.91 -27.45
C LYS A 107 -8.16 13.79 -25.94
N ILE A 108 -9.40 13.91 -25.45
CA ILE A 108 -9.72 13.75 -24.03
C ILE A 108 -9.33 12.35 -23.55
N SER A 109 -9.72 11.30 -24.30
CA SER A 109 -9.37 9.91 -23.97
C SER A 109 -7.85 9.69 -23.95
N ALA A 110 -7.10 10.31 -24.87
CA ALA A 110 -5.65 10.23 -24.88
C ALA A 110 -5.05 10.88 -23.61
N ILE A 111 -5.55 12.04 -23.20
CA ILE A 111 -5.13 12.73 -21.97
C ILE A 111 -5.45 11.88 -20.74
N GLU A 112 -6.68 11.35 -20.63
CA GLU A 112 -7.10 10.50 -19.51
C GLU A 112 -6.24 9.24 -19.39
N SER A 113 -5.93 8.59 -20.52
CA SER A 113 -5.06 7.41 -20.51
C SER A 113 -3.64 7.72 -20.04
N TRP A 114 -3.10 8.87 -20.44
CA TRP A 114 -1.78 9.34 -20.02
C TRP A 114 -1.77 9.70 -18.53
N ASP A 115 -2.78 10.43 -18.05
CA ASP A 115 -2.94 10.77 -16.63
C ASP A 115 -3.05 9.51 -15.77
N ASN A 116 -3.89 8.56 -16.17
CA ASN A 116 -4.01 7.28 -15.47
C ASN A 116 -2.69 6.51 -15.43
N THR A 117 -1.91 6.53 -16.52
CA THR A 117 -0.60 5.88 -16.57
C THR A 117 0.38 6.54 -15.59
N LYS A 118 0.39 7.87 -15.51
CA LYS A 118 1.25 8.61 -14.57
C LYS A 118 0.84 8.39 -13.12
N LYS A 119 -0.46 8.42 -12.81
CA LYS A 119 -1.01 8.08 -11.49
C LYS A 119 -0.62 6.66 -11.07
N ALA A 120 -0.85 5.68 -11.93
CA ALA A 120 -0.50 4.28 -11.65
C ALA A 120 1.01 4.10 -11.41
N ALA A 121 1.87 4.82 -12.13
CA ALA A 121 3.31 4.77 -11.93
C ALA A 121 3.73 5.31 -10.55
N VAL A 122 3.12 6.41 -10.09
CA VAL A 122 3.38 6.98 -8.75
C VAL A 122 2.83 6.08 -7.65
N GLU A 123 1.63 5.53 -7.82
CA GLU A 123 1.03 4.57 -6.87
C GLU A 123 1.85 3.28 -6.76
N ALA A 124 2.41 2.78 -7.86
CA ALA A 124 3.29 1.62 -7.85
C ALA A 124 4.59 1.90 -7.06
N GLN A 125 5.15 3.10 -7.19
CA GLN A 125 6.30 3.50 -6.38
C GLN A 125 5.96 3.55 -4.90
N LEU A 126 4.82 4.14 -4.53
CA LEU A 126 4.35 4.18 -3.15
C LEU A 126 4.22 2.78 -2.56
N ARG A 127 3.54 1.86 -3.25
CA ARG A 127 3.40 0.46 -2.82
C ARG A 127 4.76 -0.23 -2.64
N SER A 128 5.72 0.04 -3.54
CA SER A 128 7.06 -0.53 -3.43
C SER A 128 7.80 -0.08 -2.15
N PHE A 129 7.58 1.16 -1.71
CA PHE A 129 8.14 1.66 -0.45
C PHE A 129 7.43 1.06 0.77
N GLU A 130 6.10 0.96 0.73
CA GLU A 130 5.31 0.33 1.79
C GLU A 130 5.72 -1.13 2.00
N GLU A 131 5.90 -1.91 0.91
CA GLU A 131 6.39 -3.29 1.00
C GLU A 131 7.79 -3.39 1.61
N LYS A 132 8.70 -2.48 1.25
CA LYS A 132 10.06 -2.45 1.83
C LYS A 132 10.01 -2.14 3.33
N LEU A 133 9.16 -1.21 3.74
CA LEU A 133 8.98 -0.87 5.15
C LEU A 133 8.40 -2.04 5.94
N GLU A 134 7.37 -2.71 5.40
CA GLU A 134 6.75 -3.85 6.09
C GLU A 134 7.72 -5.04 6.19
N LYS A 135 8.51 -5.32 5.14
CA LYS A 135 9.60 -6.31 5.19
C LYS A 135 10.60 -6.00 6.30
N LYS A 136 11.08 -4.75 6.37
CA LYS A 136 12.02 -4.33 7.43
C LYS A 136 11.41 -4.49 8.81
N LYS A 137 10.16 -4.06 8.99
CA LYS A 137 9.45 -4.21 10.26
C LYS A 137 9.31 -5.67 10.68
N ALA A 138 8.99 -6.57 9.75
CA ALA A 138 8.91 -8.01 10.00
C ALA A 138 10.28 -8.60 10.38
N GLU A 139 11.34 -8.28 9.63
CA GLU A 139 12.72 -8.68 9.94
C GLU A 139 13.14 -8.26 11.35
N TYR A 140 12.83 -7.02 11.74
CA TYR A 140 13.12 -6.51 13.07
C TYR A 140 12.32 -7.22 14.16
N ALA A 141 11.02 -7.42 13.94
CA ALA A 141 10.17 -8.13 14.88
C ALA A 141 10.67 -9.57 15.11
N GLU A 142 11.11 -10.27 14.06
CA GLU A 142 11.69 -11.60 14.14
C GLU A 142 13.01 -11.59 14.94
N LYS A 143 13.93 -10.67 14.63
CA LYS A 143 15.19 -10.52 15.37
C LYS A 143 14.95 -10.30 16.87
N MET A 144 13.97 -9.47 17.23
CA MET A 144 13.65 -9.23 18.63
C MET A 144 13.07 -10.48 19.30
N LYS A 145 12.20 -11.22 18.62
CA LYS A 145 11.67 -12.50 19.12
C LYS A 145 12.78 -13.54 19.31
N ASN A 146 13.72 -13.63 18.37
CA ASN A 146 14.86 -14.54 18.46
C ASN A 146 15.77 -14.18 19.64
N LYS A 147 16.08 -12.89 19.85
CA LYS A 147 16.85 -12.43 21.04
C LYS A 147 16.15 -12.81 22.34
N VAL A 148 14.82 -12.66 22.41
CA VAL A 148 14.04 -13.08 23.60
C VAL A 148 14.12 -14.61 23.80
N ALA A 149 14.01 -15.38 22.72
CA ALA A 149 14.12 -16.84 22.80
C ALA A 149 15.52 -17.31 23.21
N GLU A 150 16.59 -16.66 22.73
CA GLU A 150 17.97 -16.92 23.13
C GLU A 150 18.18 -16.66 24.62
N LEU A 151 17.70 -15.53 25.13
CA LEU A 151 17.78 -15.20 26.57
C LEU A 151 17.03 -16.24 27.42
N HIS A 152 15.87 -16.68 26.95
CA HIS A 152 15.10 -17.71 27.64
C HIS A 152 15.84 -19.05 27.67
N LYS A 153 16.37 -19.48 26.51
CA LYS A 153 17.17 -20.68 26.38
C LYS A 153 18.41 -20.64 27.28
N GLU A 154 19.16 -19.54 27.29
CA GLU A 154 20.34 -19.39 28.16
C GLU A 154 19.97 -19.50 29.65
N ALA A 155 18.84 -18.91 30.04
CA ALA A 155 18.34 -19.01 31.41
C ALA A 155 17.95 -20.45 31.79
N GLU A 156 17.30 -21.17 30.87
CA GLU A 156 16.94 -22.58 31.06
C GLU A 156 18.17 -23.49 31.11
N GLU A 157 19.17 -23.26 30.26
CA GLU A 157 20.45 -23.99 30.29
C GLU A 157 21.15 -23.83 31.64
N LYS A 158 21.22 -22.60 32.17
CA LYS A 158 21.79 -22.35 33.51
C LYS A 158 21.02 -23.08 34.60
N LYS A 159 19.69 -23.10 34.55
CA LYS A 159 18.86 -23.86 35.51
C LYS A 159 19.10 -25.35 35.39
N ALA A 160 19.17 -25.90 34.17
CA ALA A 160 19.44 -27.30 33.93
C ALA A 160 20.84 -27.72 34.44
N MET A 161 21.86 -26.87 34.26
CA MET A 161 23.20 -27.11 34.80
C MET A 161 23.21 -27.17 36.34
N ILE A 162 22.45 -26.31 37.01
CA ILE A 162 22.34 -26.34 38.48
C ILE A 162 21.66 -27.63 38.94
N GLU A 163 20.56 -28.01 38.29
CA GLU A 163 19.85 -29.24 38.65
C GLU A 163 20.70 -30.50 38.37
N ALA A 164 21.48 -30.51 37.30
CA ALA A 164 22.42 -31.59 37.01
C ALA A 164 23.50 -31.72 38.09
N LYS A 165 24.11 -30.60 38.53
CA LYS A 165 25.10 -30.60 39.62
C LYS A 165 24.51 -31.09 40.93
N LYS A 166 23.29 -30.64 41.25
CA LYS A 166 22.54 -31.10 42.43
C LYS A 166 22.28 -32.61 42.38
N GLY A 167 21.89 -33.15 41.22
CA GLY A 167 21.75 -34.59 41.01
C GLY A 167 23.06 -35.36 41.20
N GLU A 168 24.17 -34.82 40.70
CA GLU A 168 25.51 -35.41 40.90
C GLU A 168 25.91 -35.44 42.38
N GLU A 169 25.67 -34.36 43.13
CA GLU A 169 25.94 -34.31 44.56
C GLU A 169 25.08 -35.32 45.34
N PHE A 170 23.80 -35.47 44.98
CA PHE A 170 22.95 -36.49 45.58
C PHE A 170 23.48 -37.91 45.33
N LEU A 171 23.88 -38.23 44.10
CA LEU A 171 24.47 -39.54 43.80
C LEU A 171 25.76 -39.80 44.60
N LYS A 172 26.63 -38.79 44.77
CA LYS A 172 27.83 -38.91 45.63
C LYS A 172 27.48 -39.17 47.10
N ILE A 173 26.45 -38.50 47.61
CA ILE A 173 25.96 -38.70 48.98
C ILE A 173 25.41 -40.13 49.13
N GLU A 174 24.62 -40.59 48.16
CA GLU A 174 24.06 -41.95 48.16
C GLU A 174 25.14 -43.03 48.08
N GLU A 175 26.14 -42.86 47.22
CA GLU A 175 27.30 -43.76 47.10
C GLU A 175 28.08 -43.80 48.42
N THR A 176 28.34 -42.64 49.02
CA THR A 176 29.03 -42.53 50.32
C THR A 176 28.22 -43.19 51.43
N ALA A 177 26.90 -42.97 51.47
CA ALA A 177 26.02 -43.61 52.42
C ALA A 177 25.97 -45.14 52.24
N ALA A 178 25.93 -45.64 51.01
CA ALA A 178 26.01 -47.07 50.71
C ALA A 178 27.34 -47.68 51.19
N LYS A 179 28.46 -46.97 50.97
CA LYS A 179 29.78 -47.37 51.47
C LYS A 179 29.80 -47.47 53.00
N TYR A 180 29.23 -46.50 53.72
CA TYR A 180 29.13 -46.55 55.18
C TYR A 180 28.27 -47.70 55.67
N ARG A 181 27.13 -47.99 55.00
CA ARG A 181 26.28 -49.15 55.31
C ARG A 181 27.03 -50.48 55.12
N SER A 182 27.89 -50.60 54.11
CA SER A 182 28.63 -51.84 53.84
C SER A 182 29.86 -52.05 54.73
N THR A 183 30.55 -50.97 55.11
CA THR A 183 31.75 -51.04 55.99
C THR A 183 31.43 -50.96 57.49
N GLY A 184 30.18 -50.68 57.87
CA GLY A 184 29.78 -50.52 59.28
C GLY A 184 30.29 -49.23 59.95
N TYR A 185 30.84 -48.30 59.16
CA TYR A 185 31.33 -47.02 59.64
C TYR A 185 30.17 -46.04 59.85
N THR A 186 30.05 -45.46 61.04
CA THR A 186 29.01 -44.46 61.35
C THR A 186 29.59 -43.05 61.27
N PRO A 187 29.10 -42.17 60.38
CA PRO A 187 29.63 -40.82 60.24
C PRO A 187 29.47 -40.00 61.53
N ASN A 188 30.59 -39.55 62.09
CA ASN A 188 30.69 -38.97 63.43
C ASN A 188 30.31 -37.46 63.52
N LYS A 189 29.70 -36.88 62.46
CA LYS A 189 29.39 -35.43 62.36
C LYS A 189 27.89 -35.11 62.29
N PHE A 190 27.02 -36.04 62.67
CA PHE A 190 25.56 -35.88 62.52
C PHE A 190 24.88 -34.88 63.50
N LEU A 191 25.61 -34.27 64.45
CA LEU A 191 24.99 -33.61 65.62
C LEU A 191 25.35 -32.13 65.86
N ALA A 192 26.00 -31.43 64.93
CA ALA A 192 26.54 -30.08 65.23
C ALA A 192 25.64 -28.88 64.82
N CYS A 193 24.49 -29.05 64.14
CA CYS A 193 23.69 -27.89 63.70
C CYS A 193 22.18 -28.16 63.53
N PHE A 194 21.55 -28.88 64.46
CA PHE A 194 20.07 -28.99 64.58
C PHE A 194 19.54 -28.36 65.88
N SER A 195 20.33 -27.55 66.57
CA SER A 195 19.88 -26.73 67.69
C SER A 195 19.69 -25.29 67.23
N THR A 196 18.46 -24.82 67.36
CA THR A 196 17.91 -23.45 67.17
C THR A 196 17.71 -22.97 65.75
#